data_AF-A0A5S9MGN4-F1
#
_entry.id   AF-A0A5S9MGN4-F1
#
_cell.length_a   1.000
_cell.length_b   1.000
_cell.length_c   1.000
_cell.angle_alpha   90.00
_cell.angle_beta   90.00
_cell.angle_gamma   90.00
#
_symmetry.space_group_name_H-M   'P 1'
#
loop_
_entity.id
_entity.type
_entity.pdbx_description
1 polymer ?
#
loop_
_entity_poly.entity_id
_entity_poly.type
_entity_poly.pdbx_seq_one_letter_code
_entity_poly.pdbx_strand_id
1 'polypeptide(L)'
;MRILFSEPLPSNIARANLIKNAWHFFTDSYGFGVGAGNVSYYLAHFSIFDTDQVVEVHNWLLEVMTNFGFAVMLGYISVYAYLMFTLYKLYQWADTRSAKMIIEGLFAAMLSFLVSSISPSSVSNLYFHWVFF
;
A
#
# COMPACT_ATOMS: atom_id res chain seq x y z
N MET A 1 -29.47 8.62 2.57
CA MET A 1 -30.03 7.32 2.16
C MET A 1 -29.05 6.26 2.62
N ARG A 2 -29.41 5.45 3.63
CA ARG A 2 -28.50 4.44 4.19
C ARG A 2 -28.63 3.20 3.31
N ILE A 3 -27.60 2.90 2.50
CA ILE A 3 -27.63 1.71 1.65
C ILE A 3 -27.40 0.52 2.58
N LEU A 4 -28.46 -0.27 2.80
CA LEU A 4 -28.39 -1.55 3.51
C LEU A 4 -27.89 -2.59 2.51
N PHE A 5 -26.62 -2.94 2.60
CA PHE A 5 -26.06 -4.06 1.86
C PHE A 5 -26.38 -5.35 2.62
N SER A 6 -27.20 -6.21 2.05
CA SER A 6 -27.77 -7.40 2.72
C SER A 6 -27.22 -8.73 2.22
N GLU A 7 -26.34 -8.74 1.22
CA GLU A 7 -25.72 -9.96 0.71
C GLU A 7 -24.19 -9.90 0.83
N PRO A 8 -23.54 -10.97 1.34
CA PRO A 8 -22.10 -11.02 1.46
C PRO A 8 -21.45 -10.91 0.08
N LEU A 9 -20.60 -9.90 -0.09
CA LEU A 9 -19.92 -9.66 -1.36
C LEU A 9 -18.82 -10.69 -1.60
N PRO A 10 -18.62 -11.14 -2.85
CA PRO A 10 -17.40 -11.84 -3.23
C PRO A 10 -16.16 -11.00 -2.88
N SER A 11 -15.16 -11.61 -2.23
CA SER A 11 -13.97 -10.91 -1.71
C SER A 11 -13.26 -10.01 -2.75
N ASN A 12 -13.20 -10.44 -4.01
CA ASN A 12 -12.59 -9.67 -5.09
C ASN A 12 -13.34 -8.35 -5.37
N ILE A 13 -14.67 -8.36 -5.22
CA ILE A 13 -15.53 -7.20 -5.43
C ILE A 13 -15.39 -6.24 -4.25
N ALA A 14 -15.42 -6.74 -3.02
CA ALA A 14 -15.18 -5.93 -1.81
C ALA A 14 -13.84 -5.19 -1.88
N ARG A 15 -12.78 -5.86 -2.38
CA ARG A 15 -11.46 -5.24 -2.58
C ARG A 15 -11.41 -4.21 -3.68
N ALA A 16 -12.07 -4.47 -4.80
CA ALA A 16 -12.20 -3.45 -5.85
C ALA A 16 -12.95 -2.21 -5.33
N ASN A 17 -13.95 -2.41 -4.48
CA ASN A 17 -14.71 -1.33 -3.86
C ASN A 17 -13.89 -0.55 -2.81
N LEU A 18 -13.02 -1.21 -2.04
CA LEU A 18 -12.06 -0.54 -1.16
C LEU A 18 -11.16 0.42 -1.95
N ILE A 19 -10.60 -0.05 -3.07
CA ILE A 19 -9.74 0.77 -3.94
C ILE A 19 -10.54 1.95 -4.52
N LYS A 20 -11.78 1.71 -4.97
CA LYS A 20 -12.65 2.77 -5.51
C LYS A 20 -13.01 3.82 -4.47
N ASN A 21 -13.34 3.42 -3.24
CA ASN A 21 -13.62 4.36 -2.16
C ASN A 21 -12.38 5.19 -1.80
N ALA A 22 -11.22 4.54 -1.63
CA ALA A 22 -9.98 5.26 -1.33
C ALA A 22 -9.61 6.25 -2.45
N TRP A 23 -9.74 5.84 -3.72
CA TRP A 23 -9.57 6.74 -4.85
C TRP A 23 -10.56 7.91 -4.83
N HIS A 24 -11.83 7.64 -4.51
CA HIS A 24 -12.84 8.67 -4.40
C HIS A 24 -12.49 9.69 -3.31
N PHE A 25 -12.12 9.26 -2.11
CA PHE A 25 -11.70 10.14 -1.01
C PHE A 25 -10.45 10.97 -1.37
N PHE A 26 -9.51 10.39 -2.10
CA PHE A 26 -8.36 11.11 -2.62
C PHE A 26 -8.77 12.21 -3.62
N THR A 27 -9.70 11.90 -4.54
CA THR A 27 -10.18 12.90 -5.51
C THR A 27 -11.06 13.99 -4.88
N ASP A 28 -11.86 13.63 -3.88
CA ASP A 28 -12.74 14.55 -3.15
C ASP A 28 -11.94 15.53 -2.28
N SER A 29 -10.80 15.08 -1.76
CA SER A 29 -9.81 15.95 -1.09
C SER A 29 -8.93 16.75 -2.05
N TYR A 30 -9.25 16.81 -3.34
CA TYR A 30 -8.44 17.47 -4.39
C TYR A 30 -6.97 17.02 -4.41
N GLY A 31 -6.69 15.79 -3.97
CA GLY A 31 -5.35 15.25 -3.89
C GLY A 31 -4.52 15.68 -2.68
N PHE A 32 -5.10 16.36 -1.68
CA PHE A 32 -4.44 16.66 -0.40
C PHE A 32 -4.49 15.48 0.59
N GLY A 33 -5.39 14.53 0.37
CA GLY A 33 -5.65 13.43 1.28
C GLY A 33 -6.62 13.81 2.41
N VAL A 34 -7.06 12.80 3.16
CA VAL A 34 -8.08 12.95 4.22
C VAL A 34 -7.49 13.11 5.62
N GLY A 35 -6.16 13.17 5.75
CA GLY A 35 -5.44 13.25 7.01
C GLY A 35 -4.89 11.89 7.47
N ALA A 36 -3.84 11.93 8.30
CA ALA A 36 -3.11 10.75 8.75
C ALA A 36 -4.00 9.77 9.54
N GLY A 37 -4.15 8.54 9.05
CA GLY A 37 -4.95 7.49 9.70
C GLY A 37 -6.47 7.65 9.53
N ASN A 38 -6.94 8.62 8.73
CA ASN A 38 -8.37 8.88 8.57
C ASN A 38 -9.03 7.98 7.52
N VAL A 39 -8.27 7.28 6.67
CA VAL A 39 -8.85 6.42 5.62
C VAL A 39 -9.80 5.35 6.19
N SER A 40 -9.44 4.65 7.27
CA SER A 40 -10.33 3.65 7.89
C SER A 40 -11.60 4.28 8.45
N TYR A 41 -11.50 5.50 9.02
CA TYR A 41 -12.66 6.26 9.48
C TYR A 41 -13.58 6.63 8.31
N TYR A 42 -13.02 7.08 7.19
CA TYR A 42 -13.78 7.42 5.99
C TYR A 42 -14.44 6.19 5.36
N LEU A 43 -13.77 5.04 5.33
CA LEU A 43 -14.37 3.79 4.87
C LEU A 43 -15.53 3.33 5.75
N ALA A 44 -15.44 3.52 7.06
CA ALA A 44 -16.51 3.15 7.99
C ALA A 44 -17.76 4.05 7.90
N HIS A 45 -17.58 5.34 7.61
CA HIS A 45 -18.66 6.35 7.72
C HIS A 45 -19.14 6.95 6.39
N PHE A 46 -18.27 6.96 5.37
CA PHE A 46 -18.49 7.67 4.12
C PHE A 46 -18.24 6.78 2.88
N SER A 47 -18.16 5.46 3.04
CA SER A 47 -18.06 4.53 1.91
C SER A 47 -19.27 4.65 0.98
N ILE A 48 -18.99 4.88 -0.30
CA ILE A 48 -19.99 4.96 -1.36
C ILE A 48 -20.22 3.57 -1.96
N PHE A 49 -19.14 2.83 -2.13
CA PHE A 49 -19.18 1.44 -2.58
C PHE A 49 -19.13 0.51 -1.37
N ASP A 50 -19.93 -0.55 -1.39
CA ASP A 50 -19.96 -1.53 -0.31
C ASP A 50 -18.64 -2.28 -0.18
N THR A 51 -18.11 -2.33 1.03
CA THR A 51 -16.87 -3.02 1.37
C THR A 51 -17.10 -4.22 2.28
N ASP A 52 -18.35 -4.67 2.46
CA ASP A 52 -18.70 -5.78 3.37
C ASP A 52 -18.20 -5.53 4.81
N GLN A 53 -18.33 -4.27 5.27
CA GLN A 53 -17.81 -3.78 6.56
C GLN A 53 -16.27 -3.83 6.71
N VAL A 54 -15.52 -4.11 5.63
CA VAL A 54 -14.06 -4.03 5.65
C VAL A 54 -13.66 -2.56 5.62
N VAL A 55 -12.86 -2.14 6.60
CA VAL A 55 -12.39 -0.75 6.77
C VAL A 55 -10.91 -0.57 6.45
N GLU A 56 -10.24 -1.64 6.04
CA GLU A 56 -8.80 -1.66 5.76
C GLU A 56 -8.57 -1.92 4.27
N VAL A 57 -7.88 -1.00 3.60
CA VAL A 57 -7.57 -1.11 2.16
C VAL A 57 -6.52 -2.19 1.90
N HIS A 58 -5.56 -2.32 2.82
CA HIS A 58 -4.42 -3.23 2.70
C HIS A 58 -3.63 -3.03 1.41
N ASN A 59 -3.50 -1.76 1.01
CA ASN A 59 -2.60 -1.33 -0.05
C ASN A 59 -1.87 -0.10 0.47
N TRP A 60 -0.62 -0.29 0.88
CA TRP A 60 0.16 0.75 1.55
C TRP A 60 0.30 2.01 0.70
N LEU A 61 0.55 1.87 -0.61
CA LEU A 61 0.68 3.04 -1.48
C LEU A 61 -0.65 3.80 -1.55
N LEU A 62 -1.76 3.09 -1.71
CA LEU A 62 -3.07 3.73 -1.76
C LEU A 62 -3.42 4.39 -0.43
N GLU A 63 -3.05 3.79 0.70
CA GLU A 63 -3.22 4.37 2.04
C GLU A 63 -2.36 5.61 2.24
N VAL A 64 -1.08 5.61 1.84
CA VAL A 64 -0.22 6.80 1.90
C VAL A 64 -0.81 7.92 1.04
N MET A 65 -1.23 7.60 -0.18
CA MET A 65 -1.82 8.57 -1.11
C MET A 65 -3.12 9.16 -0.57
N THR A 66 -4.00 8.33 -0.01
CA THR A 66 -5.33 8.77 0.42
C THR A 66 -5.27 9.48 1.77
N ASN A 67 -4.37 9.10 2.68
CA ASN A 67 -4.20 9.79 3.97
C ASN A 67 -3.45 11.13 3.80
N PHE A 68 -2.36 11.15 3.03
CA PHE A 68 -1.41 12.28 3.02
C PHE A 68 -1.38 13.08 1.71
N GLY A 69 -2.08 12.59 0.67
CA GLY A 69 -2.17 13.27 -0.60
C GLY A 69 -0.99 13.04 -1.55
N PHE A 70 -1.08 13.72 -2.68
CA PHE A 70 -0.18 13.56 -3.81
C PHE A 70 1.23 14.09 -3.51
N ALA A 71 1.34 15.19 -2.77
CA ALA A 71 2.65 15.77 -2.43
C ALA A 71 3.51 14.82 -1.59
N VAL A 72 2.92 14.18 -0.58
CA VAL A 72 3.62 13.21 0.27
C VAL A 72 3.92 11.93 -0.50
N MET A 73 2.97 11.45 -1.33
CA MET A 73 3.22 10.30 -2.21
C MET A 73 4.39 10.55 -3.18
N LEU A 74 4.48 11.74 -3.79
CA LEU A 74 5.62 12.10 -4.65
C LEU A 74 6.93 12.11 -3.87
N GLY A 75 6.95 12.66 -2.66
CA GLY A 75 8.12 12.63 -1.78
C GLY A 75 8.55 11.19 -1.47
N TYR A 76 7.59 10.34 -1.14
CA TYR A 76 7.82 8.92 -0.87
C TYR A 76 8.45 8.20 -2.08
N ILE A 77 7.86 8.35 -3.28
CA ILE A 77 8.39 7.76 -4.52
C ILE A 77 9.79 8.31 -4.82
N SER A 78 10.02 9.60 -4.60
CA SER A 78 11.32 10.24 -4.84
C SER A 78 12.41 9.69 -3.92
N VAL A 79 12.12 9.52 -2.62
CA VAL A 79 13.04 8.90 -1.67
C VAL A 79 13.33 7.46 -2.07
N TYR A 80 12.29 6.71 -2.44
CA TYR A 80 12.44 5.32 -2.87
C TYR A 80 13.32 5.18 -4.13
N ALA A 81 13.08 6.03 -5.14
CA ALA A 81 13.89 6.08 -6.36
C ALA A 81 15.34 6.50 -6.07
N TYR A 82 15.53 7.48 -5.18
CA TYR A 82 16.85 7.92 -4.74
C TYR A 82 17.64 6.80 -4.06
N LEU A 83 17.00 6.02 -3.18
CA LEU A 83 17.61 4.87 -2.51
C LEU A 83 18.01 3.79 -3.53
N MET A 84 17.12 3.44 -4.47
CA MET A 84 17.43 2.49 -5.55
C MET A 84 18.61 2.95 -6.40
N PHE A 85 18.63 4.22 -6.79
CA PHE A 85 19.73 4.80 -7.55
C PHE A 85 21.04 4.81 -6.77
N THR A 86 20.98 5.10 -5.47
CA THR A 86 22.14 5.09 -4.58
C THR A 86 22.72 3.68 -4.45
N LEU A 87 21.87 2.67 -4.24
CA LEU A 87 22.30 1.27 -4.21
C LEU A 87 22.94 0.85 -5.55
N TYR A 88 22.39 1.29 -6.68
CA TYR A 88 22.95 0.99 -8.00
C TYR A 88 24.35 1.60 -8.17
N LYS A 89 24.56 2.84 -7.72
CA LYS A 89 25.89 3.47 -7.74
C LYS A 89 26.87 2.75 -6.82
N LEU A 90 26.44 2.42 -5.60
CA LEU A 90 27.26 1.68 -4.65
C LEU A 90 27.66 0.31 -5.19
N TYR A 91 26.77 -0.36 -5.92
CA TYR A 91 27.07 -1.64 -6.57
C TYR A 91 28.23 -1.54 -7.56
N GLN A 92 28.25 -0.47 -8.36
CA GLN A 92 29.31 -0.22 -9.33
C GLN A 92 30.67 0.10 -8.70
N TRP A 93 30.66 0.72 -7.51
CA TRP A 93 31.89 1.09 -6.78
C TRP A 93 32.33 0.04 -5.76
N ALA A 94 31.55 -1.03 -5.56
CA ALA A 94 31.90 -2.08 -4.62
C ALA A 94 33.05 -2.94 -5.16
N ASP A 95 34.17 -2.95 -4.43
CA ASP A 95 35.34 -3.77 -4.79
C ASP A 95 35.25 -5.21 -4.29
N THR A 96 34.55 -5.43 -3.18
CA THR A 96 34.44 -6.75 -2.55
C THR A 96 33.16 -7.47 -2.94
N ARG A 97 33.26 -8.80 -3.12
CA ARG A 97 32.10 -9.66 -3.38
C ARG A 97 31.06 -9.58 -2.26
N SER A 98 31.50 -9.52 -1.01
CA SER A 98 30.59 -9.42 0.15
C SER A 98 29.76 -8.13 0.12
N ALA A 99 30.37 -6.98 -0.24
CA ALA A 99 29.64 -5.73 -0.38
C ALA A 99 28.59 -5.80 -1.50
N LYS A 100 28.93 -6.40 -2.64
CA LYS A 100 27.97 -6.62 -3.75
C LYS A 100 26.79 -7.48 -3.32
N MET A 101 27.04 -8.58 -2.60
CA MET A 101 25.97 -9.45 -2.10
C MET A 101 25.03 -8.73 -1.12
N ILE A 102 25.56 -7.88 -0.24
CA ILE A 102 24.74 -7.06 0.67
C ILE A 102 23.85 -6.11 -0.14
N ILE A 103 24.42 -5.42 -1.15
CA ILE A 103 23.67 -4.48 -1.99
C ILE A 103 22.59 -5.19 -2.80
N GLU A 104 22.89 -6.36 -3.37
CA GLU A 104 21.90 -7.20 -4.06
C GLU A 104 20.76 -7.63 -3.11
N GLY A 105 21.10 -7.99 -1.87
CA GLY A 105 20.10 -8.30 -0.83
C GLY A 105 19.21 -7.10 -0.50
N LEU A 106 19.78 -5.89 -0.40
CA LEU A 106 19.01 -4.66 -0.18
C LEU A 106 18.10 -4.33 -1.37
N PHE A 107 18.57 -4.52 -2.61
CA PHE A 107 17.75 -4.38 -3.81
C PHE A 107 16.56 -5.34 -3.79
N ALA A 108 16.83 -6.62 -3.51
CA ALA A 108 15.80 -7.65 -3.42
C ALA A 108 14.78 -7.29 -2.33
N ALA A 109 15.23 -6.91 -1.13
CA ALA A 109 14.36 -6.54 -0.03
C ALA A 109 13.45 -5.34 -0.38
N MET A 110 13.99 -4.31 -1.03
CA MET A 110 13.21 -3.17 -1.47
C MET A 110 12.15 -3.59 -2.51
N LEU A 111 12.54 -4.33 -3.55
CA LEU A 111 11.59 -4.82 -4.57
C LEU A 111 10.50 -5.72 -3.96
N SER A 112 10.89 -6.64 -3.07
CA SER A 112 9.96 -7.48 -2.33
C SER A 112 8.97 -6.64 -1.52
N PHE A 113 9.45 -5.59 -0.84
CA PHE A 113 8.58 -4.70 -0.09
C PHE A 113 7.52 -4.03 -0.99
N LEU A 114 7.88 -3.53 -2.18
CA LEU A 114 6.89 -2.96 -3.10
C LEU A 114 5.80 -3.96 -3.48
N VAL A 115 6.18 -5.20 -3.83
CA VAL A 115 5.21 -6.24 -4.19
C VAL A 115 4.34 -6.61 -2.99
N SER A 116 4.95 -6.81 -1.82
CA SER A 116 4.26 -7.12 -0.57
C SER A 116 3.33 -5.99 -0.12
N SER A 117 3.63 -4.74 -0.46
CA SER A 117 2.83 -3.57 -0.08
C SER A 117 1.50 -3.43 -0.83
N ILE A 118 1.32 -4.21 -1.92
CA ILE A 118 0.08 -4.36 -2.70
C ILE A 118 -0.63 -5.69 -2.34
N SER A 119 -0.04 -6.47 -1.42
CA SER A 119 -0.49 -7.82 -1.09
C SER A 119 -1.88 -7.82 -0.45
N PRO A 120 -2.74 -8.78 -0.82
CA PRO A 120 -3.98 -9.05 -0.11
C PRO A 120 -3.76 -9.30 1.38
N SER A 121 -4.70 -8.86 2.22
CA SER A 121 -4.82 -9.28 3.62
C SER A 121 -4.98 -10.79 3.78
N SER A 122 -5.48 -11.50 2.76
CA SER A 122 -5.56 -12.96 2.77
C SER A 122 -4.19 -13.65 2.77
N VAL A 123 -3.15 -13.01 2.23
CA VAL A 123 -1.78 -13.53 2.28
C VAL A 123 -1.16 -13.29 3.65
N SER A 124 -1.41 -12.13 4.30
CA SER A 124 -0.90 -11.86 5.65
C SER A 124 -1.58 -12.70 6.74
N ASN A 125 -2.84 -13.10 6.52
CA ASN A 125 -3.60 -13.94 7.46
C ASN A 125 -3.33 -15.46 7.27
N LEU A 126 -2.38 -15.81 6.41
CA LEU A 126 -2.08 -17.18 6.01
C LEU A 126 -0.99 -17.80 6.90
N TYR A 127 -1.26 -18.00 8.19
CA TYR A 127 -0.27 -18.29 9.26
C TYR A 127 0.92 -19.24 8.96
N PHE A 128 0.82 -20.15 8.01
CA PHE A 128 1.92 -21.08 7.68
C PHE A 128 3.22 -20.37 7.24
N HIS A 129 3.14 -19.19 6.60
CA HIS A 129 4.36 -18.44 6.26
C HIS A 129 5.07 -17.85 7.48
N TRP A 130 4.45 -17.79 8.66
CA TRP A 130 5.13 -17.41 9.90
C TRP A 130 5.76 -18.59 10.64
N VAL A 131 5.38 -19.83 10.30
CA VAL A 131 5.89 -21.05 10.94
C VAL A 131 7.13 -21.60 10.20
N PHE A 132 7.24 -21.34 8.90
CA PHE A 132 8.34 -21.82 8.06
C PHE A 132 9.49 -20.82 7.87
N PHE A 133 9.42 -19.63 8.49
CA PHE A 133 10.47 -18.60 8.46
C PHE A 133 10.97 -18.29 9.87
#